data_AF-A0A9W6V1U8-F1
#
_entry.id   AF-A0A9W6V1U8-F1
#
_cell.length_a   1.000
_cell.length_b   1.000
_cell.length_c   1.000
_cell.angle_alpha   90.00
_cell.angle_beta   90.00
_cell.angle_gamma   90.00
#
_symmetry.space_group_name_H-M   'P 1'
#
loop_
_entity.id
_entity.type
_entity.pdbx_description
1 polymer ?
#
loop_
_entity_poly.entity_id
_entity_poly.type
_entity_poly.pdbx_seq_one_letter_code
_entity_poly.pdbx_strand_id
1 'polypeptide(L)' 'METDTLDDLVAELLRLAPGLDPAQAAALLRRAYRAGLADGRRETAESREHGGW' A
#
# COMPACT_ATOMS: atom_id res chain seq x y z
N MET A 1 14.76 10.56 -0.64
CA MET A 1 13.87 9.41 -0.85
C MET A 1 12.86 9.84 -1.87
N GLU A 2 12.92 9.28 -3.08
CA GLU A 2 11.80 9.42 -4.01
C GLU A 2 10.57 8.80 -3.33
N THR A 3 9.48 9.54 -3.32
CA THR A 3 8.21 9.01 -2.80
C THR A 3 7.56 8.34 -3.99
N ASP A 4 7.82 7.05 -4.17
CA ASP A 4 7.22 6.30 -5.27
C ASP A 4 5.70 6.39 -5.17
N THR A 5 5.08 6.87 -6.23
CA THR A 5 3.63 6.94 -6.27
C THR A 5 3.06 5.55 -6.50
N LEU A 6 1.77 5.40 -6.20
CA LEU A 6 1.09 4.12 -6.44
C LEU A 6 1.08 3.75 -7.92
N ASP A 7 1.12 4.73 -8.81
CA ASP A 7 1.15 4.54 -10.25
C ASP A 7 2.54 4.11 -10.74
N ASP A 8 3.62 4.59 -10.10
CA ASP A 8 4.99 4.12 -10.36
C ASP A 8 5.14 2.63 -10.00
N LEU A 9 4.57 2.22 -8.87
CA LEU A 9 4.52 0.81 -8.46
C LEU A 9 3.71 -0.07 -9.41
N VAL A 10 2.62 0.46 -9.99
CA VAL A 10 1.85 -0.25 -11.03
C VAL A 10 2.71 -0.43 -12.28
N ALA A 11 3.41 0.62 -12.70
CA ALA A 11 4.28 0.58 -13.88
C ALA A 11 5.43 -0.42 -13.69
N GLU A 12 6.06 -0.44 -12.51
CA GLU A 12 7.07 -1.43 -12.17
C GLU A 12 6.53 -2.86 -12.18
N LEU A 13 5.34 -3.09 -11.61
CA LEU A 13 4.70 -4.40 -11.60
C LEU A 13 4.40 -4.91 -13.01
N LEU A 14 3.88 -4.04 -13.89
CA LEU A 14 3.62 -4.37 -15.29
C LEU A 14 4.90 -4.57 -16.09
N ARG A 15 5.99 -3.88 -15.74
CA ARG A 15 7.32 -4.13 -16.33
C ARG A 15 7.84 -5.54 -16.00
N LEU A 16 7.62 -6.01 -14.76
CA LEU A 16 8.03 -7.35 -14.32
C LEU A 16 7.10 -8.45 -14.82
N ALA A 17 5.80 -8.15 -14.97
CA ALA A 17 4.78 -9.10 -15.38
C ALA A 17 3.85 -8.47 -16.45
N PRO A 18 4.32 -8.37 -17.71
CA PRO A 18 3.60 -7.67 -18.79
C PRO A 18 2.29 -8.34 -19.22
N GLY A 19 2.03 -9.57 -18.77
CA GLY A 19 0.77 -10.28 -19.01
C GLY A 19 -0.34 -9.97 -18.00
N LEU A 20 -0.06 -9.18 -16.95
CA LEU A 20 -1.08 -8.76 -15.99
C LEU A 20 -1.98 -7.70 -16.61
N ASP A 21 -3.27 -7.78 -16.29
CA ASP A 21 -4.22 -6.72 -16.61
C ASP A 21 -3.88 -5.45 -15.80
N PRO A 22 -3.64 -4.30 -16.46
CA PRO A 22 -3.27 -3.05 -15.77
C PRO A 22 -4.29 -2.59 -14.73
N ALA A 23 -5.59 -2.79 -14.99
CA ALA A 23 -6.64 -2.37 -14.07
C ALA A 23 -6.66 -3.25 -12.82
N GLN A 24 -6.47 -4.56 -12.96
CA GLN A 24 -6.35 -5.48 -11.83
C GLN A 24 -5.09 -5.21 -11.00
N ALA A 25 -3.94 -4.95 -11.64
CA ALA A 25 -2.70 -4.59 -10.96
C ALA A 25 -2.87 -3.32 -10.10
N ALA A 26 -3.47 -2.27 -10.66
CA ALA A 26 -3.77 -1.04 -9.93
C ALA A 26 -4.77 -1.26 -8.79
N ALA A 27 -5.82 -2.05 -9.02
CA ALA A 27 -6.81 -2.36 -8.00
C ALA A 27 -6.20 -3.12 -6.82
N LEU A 28 -5.32 -4.09 -7.09
CA LEU A 28 -4.59 -4.85 -6.07
C LEU A 28 -3.72 -3.94 -5.21
N LEU A 29 -2.88 -3.11 -5.84
CA LEU A 29 -1.99 -2.20 -5.11
C LEU A 29 -2.77 -1.18 -4.28
N ARG A 30 -3.88 -0.62 -4.80
CA ARG A 30 -4.76 0.28 -4.04
C ARG A 30 -5.39 -0.42 -2.84
N ARG A 31 -5.80 -1.67 -3.00
CA ARG A 31 -6.36 -2.47 -1.90
C ARG A 31 -5.31 -2.74 -0.82
N ALA A 32 -4.12 -3.18 -1.21
CA ALA A 32 -3.02 -3.44 -0.29
C ALA A 32 -2.61 -2.18 0.49
N TYR A 33 -2.48 -1.05 -0.21
CA TYR A 33 -2.17 0.24 0.42
C TYR A 33 -3.24 0.66 1.44
N ARG A 34 -4.53 0.53 1.10
CA ARG A 34 -5.62 0.82 2.05
C ARG A 34 -5.62 -0.10 3.26
N ALA A 35 -5.33 -1.38 3.07
CA ALA A 35 -5.22 -2.34 4.17
C ALA A 35 -4.05 -1.97 5.09
N GLY A 36 -2.87 -1.69 4.53
CA GLY A 36 -1.70 -1.23 5.30
C GLY A 36 -1.96 0.07 6.06
N LEU A 37 -2.69 1.03 5.47
CA LEU A 37 -3.12 2.23 6.18
C LEU A 37 -4.12 1.94 7.32
N ALA A 38 -5.00 0.96 7.16
CA ALA A 38 -5.95 0.58 8.20
C ALA A 38 -5.24 -0.11 9.38
N ASP A 39 -4.28 -0.98 9.07
CA ASP A 39 -3.48 -1.67 10.10
C ASP A 39 -2.52 -0.70 10.80
N GLY A 40 -1.82 0.17 10.07
CA GLY A 40 -0.96 1.19 10.69
C GLY A 40 -1.73 2.19 11.55
N ARG A 41 -2.99 2.51 11.20
CA ARG A 41 -3.89 3.29 12.08
C ARG A 41 -4.26 2.52 13.34
N ARG A 42 -4.50 1.20 13.25
CA ARG A 42 -4.79 0.34 14.40
C ARG A 42 -3.57 0.27 15.34
N GLU A 43 -2.38 0.00 14.82
CA GLU A 43 -1.14 -0.04 15.63
C GLU A 43 -0.82 1.30 16.30
N THR A 44 -1.07 2.42 15.62
CA THR A 44 -0.90 3.76 16.20
C THR A 44 -1.92 4.04 17.31
N ALA A 45 -3.16 3.55 17.16
CA ALA A 45 -4.20 3.66 18.18
C ALA A 45 -3.87 2.81 19.41
N GLU A 46 -3.49 1.54 19.20
CA GLU A 46 -3.06 0.62 20.26
C GLU A 46 -1.81 1.16 21.00
N SER A 47 -0.84 1.70 20.27
CA SER A 47 0.36 2.32 20.87
C SER A 47 0.03 3.58 21.70
N ARG A 48 -1.03 4.33 21.36
CA ARG A 48 -1.51 5.47 22.18
C ARG A 48 -2.23 5.03 23.44
N GLU A 49 -2.99 3.93 23.39
CA GLU A 49 -3.68 3.38 24.56
C GLU A 49 -2.68 2.75 25.56
N HIS A 50 -1.59 2.17 25.07
CA HIS A 50 -0.57 1.54 25.91
C HIS A 50 0.65 2.43 26.24
N GLY A 51 0.83 3.56 25.53
CA GLY A 51 1.92 4.52 25.75
C GLY A 51 1.65 5.62 26.78
N GLY A 52 0.47 5.60 27.43
CA GLY A 52 0.15 6.46 28.56
C GLY A 52 0.63 5.85 29.88
N TRP A 53 1.94 5.85 30.12
CA TRP A 53 2.57 5.63 31.43
C TRP A 53 3.48 6.80 31.76
#